data_AF-A0A258Q9H4-F1
#
_entry.id   AF-A0A258Q9H4-F1
#
_cell.length_a   1.000
_cell.length_b   1.000
_cell.length_c   1.000
_cell.angle_alpha   90.00
_cell.angle_beta   90.00
_cell.angle_gamma   90.00
#
_symmetry.space_group_name_H-M   'P 1'
#
loop_
_entity.id
_entity.type
_entity.pdbx_description
1 polymer ?
#
loop_
_entity_poly.entity_id
_entity_poly.type
_entity_poly.pdbx_seq_one_letter_code
_entity_poly.pdbx_strand_id
1 'polypeptide(L)' 'MLSKRPYLIRALFDWTVDQGHVPIIVVDATVSGVLVPQAHVDEGQIHLNISPSAVRNFAMDRKSIAFEARFAGKP' A
#
# COMPACT_ATOMS: atom_id res chain seq x y z
N MET A 1 -2.36 10.04 22.42
CA MET A 1 -2.28 10.93 21.24
C MET A 1 -2.53 10.11 19.98
N LEU A 2 -3.12 10.71 18.94
CA LEU A 2 -3.30 10.05 17.65
C LEU A 2 -1.97 9.99 16.88
N SER A 3 -1.69 8.87 16.22
CA SER A 3 -0.55 8.77 15.29
C SER A 3 -0.77 9.67 14.08
N LYS A 4 0.26 10.40 13.66
CA LYS A 4 0.24 11.26 12.46
C LYS A 4 0.39 10.46 11.16
N ARG A 5 0.96 9.24 11.24
CA ARG A 5 1.31 8.40 10.09
C ARG A 5 0.15 8.20 9.08
N PRO A 6 -1.08 7.80 9.48
CA PRO A 6 -2.15 7.59 8.50
C PRO A 6 -2.56 8.87 7.75
N TYR A 7 -2.46 10.04 8.39
CA TYR A 7 -2.78 11.32 7.77
C TYR A 7 -1.72 11.74 6.76
N LEU A 8 -0.43 11.56 7.11
CA LEU A 8 0.68 11.86 6.21
C LEU A 8 0.68 10.95 4.98
N ILE A 9 0.41 9.65 5.15
CA ILE A 9 0.31 8.72 4.02
C ILE A 9 -0.83 9.11 3.09
N ARG A 10 -2.01 9.47 3.62
CA ARG A 10 -3.13 9.97 2.81
C ARG A 10 -2.73 11.20 1.99
N ALA A 11 -2.17 12.22 2.65
CA ALA A 11 -1.79 13.45 1.98
C ALA A 11 -0.73 13.23 0.88
N LEU A 12 0.26 12.38 1.12
CA LEU A 12 1.27 12.02 0.13
C LEU A 12 0.67 11.20 -1.02
N PHE A 13 -0.25 10.29 -0.73
CA PHE A 13 -0.95 9.52 -1.75
C PHE A 13 -1.74 10.46 -2.69
N ASP A 14 -2.61 11.32 -2.13
CA ASP A 14 -3.44 12.24 -2.90
C ASP A 14 -2.57 13.16 -3.76
N TRP A 15 -1.53 13.76 -3.16
CA TRP A 15 -0.59 14.60 -3.89
C TRP A 15 0.14 13.85 -5.02
N THR A 16 0.61 12.63 -4.77
CA THR A 16 1.32 11.83 -5.78
C THR A 16 0.41 11.51 -6.97
N VAL A 17 -0.85 11.17 -6.70
CA VAL A 17 -1.85 10.90 -7.74
C VAL A 17 -2.18 12.16 -8.53
N ASP A 18 -2.39 13.30 -7.86
CA ASP A 18 -2.69 14.58 -8.50
C ASP A 18 -1.55 15.06 -9.42
N GLN A 19 -0.30 14.72 -9.09
CA GLN A 19 0.86 14.99 -9.94
C GLN A 19 1.05 13.98 -11.09
N GLY A 20 0.18 12.97 -11.22
CA GLY A 20 0.30 11.93 -12.24
C GLY A 20 1.47 10.96 -12.01
N HIS A 21 1.95 10.84 -10.77
CA HIS A 21 3.02 9.92 -10.39
C HIS A 21 2.46 8.59 -9.87
N VAL A 22 3.34 7.59 -9.71
CA VAL A 22 2.99 6.26 -9.22
C VAL A 22 3.20 6.19 -7.70
N PRO A 23 2.13 6.15 -6.87
CA PRO A 23 2.28 5.94 -5.44
C PRO A 23 2.72 4.50 -5.14
N ILE A 24 3.91 4.37 -4.57
CA ILE A 24 4.47 3.11 -4.09
C ILE A 24 4.61 3.20 -2.57
N ILE A 25 4.16 2.17 -1.85
CA ILE A 25 4.42 2.02 -0.42
C ILE A 25 5.38 0.86 -0.19
N VAL A 26 6.26 1.02 0.79
CA VAL A 26 7.12 -0.04 1.30
C VAL A 26 6.53 -0.50 2.62
N VAL A 27 6.28 -1.80 2.73
CA VAL A 27 5.68 -2.42 3.91
C VAL A 27 6.65 -3.43 4.49
N ASP A 28 6.88 -3.34 5.80
CA ASP A 28 7.57 -4.37 6.57
C ASP A 28 6.64 -5.57 6.75
N ALA A 29 6.96 -6.67 6.08
CA ALA A 29 6.18 -7.89 6.07
C ALA A 29 6.38 -8.75 7.33
N THR A 30 7.33 -8.39 8.20
CA THR A 30 7.61 -9.12 9.45
C THR A 30 6.67 -8.71 10.59
N VAL A 31 5.94 -7.60 10.43
CA VAL A 31 5.00 -7.08 11.44
C VAL A 31 3.72 -7.92 11.50
N SER A 32 3.32 -8.31 12.72
CA SER A 32 2.07 -9.05 12.95
C SER A 32 0.85 -8.29 12.41
N GLY A 33 -0.01 -9.00 11.67
CA GLY A 33 -1.22 -8.45 11.05
C GLY A 33 -1.02 -7.95 9.61
N VAL A 34 0.21 -7.97 9.09
CA VAL A 34 0.45 -7.70 7.66
C VAL A 34 0.07 -8.93 6.83
N LEU A 35 -0.87 -8.75 5.91
CA LEU A 35 -1.38 -9.80 5.03
C LEU A 35 -1.01 -9.45 3.58
N VAL A 36 0.05 -10.08 3.08
CA VAL A 36 0.58 -9.88 1.73
C VAL A 36 1.07 -11.21 1.12
N PRO A 37 1.15 -11.33 -0.21
CA PRO A 37 1.73 -12.49 -0.87
C PRO A 37 3.21 -12.69 -0.50
N GLN A 38 3.50 -13.70 0.34
CA GLN A 38 4.86 -13.92 0.87
C GLN A 38 5.90 -14.25 -0.21
N ALA A 39 5.47 -14.80 -1.36
CA ALA A 39 6.36 -15.06 -2.49
C ALA A 39 6.95 -13.80 -3.14
N HIS A 40 6.41 -12.62 -2.82
CA HIS A 40 6.86 -11.32 -3.33
C HIS A 40 7.54 -10.45 -2.25
N VAL A 41 7.80 -11.02 -1.08
CA VAL A 41 8.56 -10.36 -0.01
C VAL A 41 10.04 -10.57 -0.26
N ASP A 42 10.81 -9.48 -0.21
CA ASP A 42 12.27 -9.47 -0.36
C ASP A 42 12.88 -8.75 0.84
N GLU A 43 13.88 -9.36 1.46
CA GLU A 43 14.52 -8.85 2.69
C GLU A 43 13.54 -8.41 3.81
N GLY A 44 12.41 -9.12 3.94
CA GLY A 44 11.38 -8.81 4.93
C GLY A 44 10.49 -7.62 4.57
N GLN A 45 10.65 -7.04 3.38
CA GLN A 45 9.84 -5.93 2.88
C GLN A 45 9.08 -6.31 1.60
N ILE A 46 8.00 -5.58 1.33
CA ILE A 46 7.30 -5.66 0.04
C ILE A 46 6.99 -4.27 -0.47
N HIS A 47 7.26 -4.06 -1.76
CA HIS A 47 6.95 -2.83 -2.47
C HIS A 47 5.61 -3.00 -3.18
N LEU A 48 4.65 -2.13 -2.85
CA LEU A 48 3.30 -2.22 -3.36
C LEU A 48 2.96 -0.96 -4.15
N ASN A 49 2.64 -1.14 -5.43
CA ASN A 49 2.04 -0.09 -6.25
C ASN A 49 0.57 0.04 -5.87
N ILE A 50 0.19 1.21 -5.35
CA ILE A 50 -1.17 1.53 -4.93
C ILE A 50 -1.86 2.55 -5.85
N SER A 51 -1.35 2.75 -7.07
CA SER A 51 -2.00 3.58 -8.08
C SER A 51 -3.47 3.17 -8.25
N PRO A 52 -4.41 4.12 -8.44
CA PRO A 52 -5.82 3.80 -8.68
C PRO A 52 -6.05 2.83 -9.86
N SER A 53 -5.14 2.81 -10.84
CA SER A 53 -5.17 1.87 -11.98
C SER A 53 -4.60 0.48 -11.69
N ALA A 54 -3.82 0.31 -10.63
CA ALA A 54 -3.14 -0.93 -10.28
C ALA A 54 -3.91 -1.78 -9.24
N VAL A 55 -4.89 -1.17 -8.55
CA VAL A 55 -5.61 -1.80 -7.43
C VAL A 55 -7.12 -1.70 -7.58
N ARG A 56 -7.85 -2.56 -6.87
CA ARG A 56 -9.31 -2.52 -6.71
C ARG A 56 -9.68 -2.52 -5.23
N ASN A 57 -10.92 -2.10 -4.94
CA ASN A 57 -11.46 -2.08 -3.57
C ASN A 57 -10.51 -1.40 -2.57
N PHE A 58 -9.90 -0.29 -2.98
CA PHE A 58 -8.90 0.43 -2.20
C PHE A 58 -9.53 1.13 -1.00
N ALA A 59 -9.10 0.72 0.19
CA ALA A 59 -9.44 1.34 1.46
C ALA A 59 -8.14 1.77 2.16
N MET A 60 -8.11 3.01 2.62
CA MET A 60 -7.06 3.48 3.52
C MET A 60 -7.75 4.24 4.64
N ASP A 61 -7.58 3.77 5.86
CA ASP A 61 -8.16 4.39 7.04
C ASP A 61 -7.08 4.60 8.12
N ARG A 62 -7.51 4.94 9.33
CA ARG A 62 -6.57 5.22 10.44
C ARG A 62 -5.87 3.96 10.98
N LYS A 63 -6.39 2.78 10.69
CA LYS A 63 -5.95 1.48 11.21
C LYS A 63 -5.21 0.67 10.15
N SER A 64 -5.63 0.69 8.90
CA SER A 64 -5.03 -0.14 7.85
C SER A 64 -5.13 0.46 6.43
N ILE A 65 -4.36 -0.16 5.53
CA ILE A 65 -4.49 -0.01 4.08
C ILE A 65 -4.86 -1.40 3.56
N ALA A 66 -5.94 -1.51 2.80
CA ALA A 66 -6.44 -2.75 2.23
C ALA A 66 -6.83 -2.53 0.77
N PHE A 67 -6.48 -3.47 -0.10
CA PHE A 67 -6.81 -3.43 -1.51
C PHE A 67 -6.63 -4.80 -2.15
N GLU A 68 -7.21 -4.96 -3.33
CA GLU A 68 -7.00 -6.10 -4.22
C GLU A 68 -6.02 -5.70 -5.33
N ALA A 69 -5.01 -6.53 -5.59
CA ALA A 69 -4.05 -6.33 -6.67
C ALA A 69 -3.65 -7.68 -7.28
N ARG A 70 -3.19 -7.65 -8.53
CA ARG A 70 -2.71 -8.85 -9.23
C ARG A 70 -1.20 -8.95 -9.10
N PHE A 71 -0.72 -10.11 -8.67
CA PHE A 71 0.70 -10.44 -8.64
C PHE A 71 0.95 -11.53 -9.69
N ALA A 72 1.92 -11.31 -10.58
CA ALA A 72 2.28 -12.24 -11.66
C ALA A 72 1.16 -12.60 -12.66
N GLY A 73 0.21 -11.69 -12.92
CA GLY A 73 -0.77 -11.84 -14.00
C GLY A 73 -1.86 -12.90 -13.78
N LYS A 74 -1.92 -13.56 -12.61
CA LYS A 74 -3.11 -14.36 -12.24
C LYS A 74 -4.06 -13.51 -11.38
N PRO A 75 -5.36 -13.44 -11.76
CA PRO A 75 -6.38 -12.67 -11.04
C PRO A 75 -6.54 -13.05 -9.58
#